data_AF-A0A6L7YB60-F1
#
_entry.id   AF-A0A6L7YB60-F1
#
_cell.length_a   1.000
_cell.length_b   1.000
_cell.length_c   1.000
_cell.angle_alpha   90.00
_cell.angle_beta   90.00
_cell.angle_gamma   90.00
#
_symmetry.space_group_name_H-M   'P 1'
#
loop_
_entity.id
_entity.type
_entity.pdbx_description
1 polymer ?
#
loop_
_entity_poly.entity_id
_entity_poly.type
_entity_poly.pdbx_seq_one_letter_code
_entity_poly.pdbx_strand_id
1 'polypeptide(L)'
;TGLGTVVAEHKPEMEIDGERYLLERPLRADYAFLKAYRADRLGNLEYRAAGRNFNPLMATAADTVIAEVEEIVEVGEIDPERVGTPALYVDRIVRCDPVEVRWDG
;
A
#
# COMPACT_ATOMS: atom_id res chain seq x y z
N THR A 1 -4.10 -10.70 21.23
CA THR A 1 -4.65 -11.70 20.28
C THR A 1 -6.11 -11.40 20.07
N GLY A 2 -6.68 -11.65 18.89
CA GLY A 2 -8.09 -11.32 18.59
C GLY A 2 -9.11 -12.29 19.23
N LEU A 3 -8.65 -13.44 19.71
CA LEU A 3 -9.47 -14.45 20.39
C LEU A 3 -10.12 -13.88 21.66
N GLY A 4 -11.39 -14.24 21.88
CA GLY A 4 -12.15 -13.77 23.04
C GLY A 4 -12.49 -12.28 23.01
N THR A 5 -12.32 -11.62 21.87
CA THR A 5 -12.72 -10.22 21.66
C THR A 5 -13.84 -10.14 20.62
N VAL A 6 -14.45 -8.95 20.49
CA VAL A 6 -15.44 -8.66 19.44
C VAL A 6 -14.92 -8.91 18.03
N VAL A 7 -13.60 -8.89 17.80
CA VAL A 7 -12.98 -9.17 16.50
C VAL A 7 -13.14 -10.65 16.11
N ALA A 8 -13.29 -11.56 17.07
CA ALA A 8 -13.50 -12.98 16.83
C ALA A 8 -14.94 -13.32 16.41
N GLU A 9 -15.89 -12.40 16.63
CA GLU A 9 -17.29 -12.66 16.35
C GLU A 9 -17.49 -13.01 14.87
N HIS A 10 -18.16 -14.13 14.62
CA HIS A 10 -18.46 -14.67 13.30
C HIS A 10 -17.24 -15.07 12.45
N LYS A 11 -16.03 -15.10 13.03
CA LYS A 11 -14.83 -15.60 12.33
C LYS A 11 -14.61 -17.09 12.63
N PRO A 12 -14.19 -17.90 11.63
CA PRO A 12 -13.86 -19.28 11.88
C PRO A 12 -12.64 -19.38 12.81
N GLU A 13 -12.66 -20.38 13.68
CA GLU A 13 -11.52 -20.74 14.51
C GLU A 13 -10.95 -22.09 14.09
N MET A 14 -9.66 -22.28 14.34
CA MET A 14 -8.95 -23.52 14.04
C MET A 14 -7.99 -23.83 15.17
N GLU A 15 -7.90 -25.11 15.54
CA GLU A 15 -6.90 -25.61 16.48
C GLU A 15 -5.74 -26.24 15.70
N ILE A 16 -4.52 -25.78 15.96
CA ILE A 16 -3.28 -26.31 15.38
C ILE A 16 -2.33 -26.57 16.55
N ASP A 17 -1.86 -27.82 16.68
CA ASP A 17 -0.91 -28.23 17.72
C ASP A 17 -1.37 -27.89 19.16
N GLY A 18 -2.69 -27.93 19.41
CA GLY A 18 -3.31 -27.62 20.70
C GLY A 18 -3.55 -26.13 20.98
N GLU A 19 -3.20 -25.25 20.03
CA GLU A 19 -3.40 -23.81 20.13
C GLU A 19 -4.54 -23.36 19.19
N ARG A 20 -5.41 -22.47 19.69
CA ARG A 20 -6.52 -21.90 18.90
C ARG A 20 -6.06 -20.66 18.12
N TYR A 21 -6.57 -20.52 16.91
CA TYR A 21 -6.30 -19.39 16.00
C TYR A 21 -7.59 -18.89 15.33
N LEU A 22 -7.64 -17.61 15.00
CA LEU A 22 -8.67 -17.04 14.13
C LEU A 22 -8.24 -17.16 12.66
N LEU A 23 -9.15 -17.61 11.80
CA LEU A 23 -8.93 -17.64 10.37
C LEU A 23 -9.33 -16.31 9.72
N GLU A 24 -8.35 -15.51 9.33
CA GLU A 24 -8.56 -14.29 8.53
C GLU A 24 -8.43 -14.59 7.03
N ARG A 25 -9.38 -14.10 6.24
CA ARG A 25 -9.35 -14.26 4.77
C ARG A 25 -8.47 -13.18 4.13
N PRO A 26 -7.79 -13.47 3.01
CA PRO A 26 -7.10 -12.44 2.23
C PRO A 26 -8.07 -11.34 1.81
N LEU A 27 -7.66 -10.08 1.97
CA LEU A 27 -8.40 -8.93 1.50
C LEU A 27 -7.94 -8.57 0.08
N ARG A 28 -8.88 -8.42 -0.86
CA ARG A 28 -8.64 -7.87 -2.19
C ARG A 28 -9.57 -6.68 -2.46
N ALA A 29 -9.17 -5.82 -3.39
CA ALA A 29 -9.93 -4.66 -3.83
C ALA A 29 -9.87 -4.51 -5.35
N ASP A 30 -10.87 -3.86 -5.95
CA ASP A 30 -10.83 -3.52 -7.37
C ASP A 30 -9.76 -2.42 -7.64
N TYR A 31 -9.62 -1.47 -6.71
CA TYR A 31 -8.71 -0.33 -6.82
C TYR A 31 -7.87 -0.13 -5.56
N ALA A 32 -6.60 0.23 -5.74
CA ALA A 32 -5.74 0.79 -4.70
C ALA A 32 -5.27 2.20 -5.08
N PHE A 33 -5.45 3.14 -4.16
CA PHE A 33 -4.91 4.49 -4.26
C PHE A 33 -3.70 4.59 -3.35
N LEU A 34 -2.53 4.87 -3.94
CA LEU A 34 -1.27 4.97 -3.21
C LEU A 34 -0.80 6.41 -3.16
N LYS A 35 -0.07 6.76 -2.10
CA LYS A 35 0.71 8.00 -2.03
C LYS A 35 2.19 7.65 -1.92
N ALA A 36 2.97 8.05 -2.91
CA ALA A 36 4.42 7.94 -2.89
C ALA A 36 5.07 9.34 -2.96
N TYR A 37 6.39 9.36 -2.76
CA TYR A 37 7.17 10.58 -2.90
C TYR A 37 7.51 10.80 -4.37
N ARG A 38 8.16 9.82 -5.00
CA ARG A 38 8.57 9.88 -6.41
C ARG A 38 8.11 8.65 -7.17
N ALA A 39 7.90 8.82 -8.48
CA ALA A 39 7.85 7.70 -9.41
C ALA A 39 8.82 7.92 -10.57
N ASP A 40 9.43 6.86 -11.09
CA ASP A 40 10.07 6.94 -12.39
C ASP A 40 9.05 6.74 -13.53
N ARG A 41 9.47 7.00 -14.78
CA ARG A 41 8.59 6.82 -15.95
C ARG A 41 8.16 5.37 -16.23
N LEU A 42 8.76 4.37 -15.57
CA LEU A 42 8.31 2.98 -15.66
C LEU A 42 7.19 2.68 -14.66
N GLY A 43 7.09 3.43 -13.56
CA GLY A 43 6.14 3.16 -12.48
C GLY A 43 6.78 2.74 -11.16
N ASN A 44 8.12 2.71 -11.05
CA ASN A 44 8.76 2.38 -9.79
C ASN A 44 8.52 3.49 -8.79
N LEU A 45 8.01 3.16 -7.61
CA LEU A 45 7.67 4.14 -6.57
C LEU A 45 8.73 4.16 -5.48
N GLU A 46 9.14 5.37 -5.12
CA GLU A 46 9.92 5.63 -3.92
C GLU A 46 9.05 6.32 -2.87
N TYR A 47 9.18 5.87 -1.61
CA TYR A 47 8.49 6.45 -0.46
C TYR A 47 9.47 7.20 0.45
N ARG A 48 8.95 8.19 1.19
CA ARG A 48 9.72 8.93 2.20
C ARG A 48 9.19 8.64 3.60
N ALA A 49 10.10 8.35 4.53
CA ALA A 49 9.80 8.10 5.95
C ALA A 49 8.64 7.09 6.15
N ALA A 50 7.63 7.44 6.95
CA ALA A 50 6.49 6.58 7.24
C ALA A 50 5.52 6.37 6.05
N GLY A 51 5.80 6.96 4.87
CA GLY A 51 4.99 6.77 3.66
C GLY A 51 5.02 5.35 3.11
N ARG A 52 6.05 4.54 3.44
CA ARG A 52 6.15 3.12 3.06
C ARG A 52 5.34 2.20 4.00
N ASN A 53 4.15 2.62 4.39
CA ASN A 53 3.28 1.86 5.30
C ASN A 53 2.51 0.77 4.53
N PHE A 54 1.19 0.90 4.40
CA PHE A 54 0.33 -0.02 3.67
C PHE A 54 0.44 0.11 2.15
N ASN A 55 1.07 1.17 1.64
CA ASN A 55 1.11 1.42 0.19
C ASN A 55 1.63 0.22 -0.63
N PRO A 56 2.80 -0.38 -0.33
CA PRO A 56 3.26 -1.56 -1.07
C PRO A 56 2.38 -2.79 -0.88
N LEU A 57 1.77 -2.96 0.30
CA LEU A 57 0.86 -4.09 0.57
C LEU A 57 -0.39 -3.98 -0.31
N MET A 58 -1.02 -2.81 -0.34
CA MET A 58 -2.22 -2.54 -1.13
C MET A 58 -1.94 -2.65 -2.63
N ALA A 59 -0.75 -2.27 -3.09
CA ALA A 59 -0.34 -2.43 -4.50
C ALA A 59 -0.44 -3.89 -4.99
N THR A 60 -0.21 -4.86 -4.10
CA THR A 60 -0.29 -6.30 -4.44
C THR A 60 -1.71 -6.89 -4.28
N ALA A 61 -2.59 -6.17 -3.59
CA ALA A 61 -3.91 -6.62 -3.18
C ALA A 61 -5.05 -6.05 -4.05
N ALA A 62 -4.73 -5.23 -5.06
CA ALA A 62 -5.72 -4.64 -5.95
C ALA A 62 -5.56 -5.09 -7.40
N ASP A 63 -6.64 -4.94 -8.18
CA ASP A 63 -6.66 -5.21 -9.62
C ASP A 63 -6.22 -4.00 -10.45
N THR A 64 -6.39 -2.79 -9.92
CA THR A 64 -5.88 -1.55 -10.51
C THR A 64 -5.26 -0.64 -9.45
N VAL A 65 -4.03 -0.21 -9.67
CA VAL A 65 -3.23 0.61 -8.76
C VAL A 65 -2.97 1.98 -9.37
N ILE A 66 -3.38 3.01 -8.63
CA ILE A 66 -3.20 4.41 -9.02
C ILE A 66 -2.32 5.07 -7.95
N ALA A 67 -1.12 5.51 -8.34
CA ALA A 67 -0.17 6.13 -7.44
C ALA A 67 -0.14 7.65 -7.64
N GLU A 68 -0.46 8.38 -6.58
CA GLU A 68 -0.20 9.81 -6.48
C GLU A 68 1.25 10.05 -6.04
N VAL A 69 1.98 10.90 -6.76
CA VAL A 69 3.38 11.24 -6.48
C VAL A 69 3.61 12.75 -6.49
N GLU A 70 4.61 13.21 -5.73
CA GLU A 70 5.03 14.63 -5.71
C GLU A 70 5.86 14.95 -6.96
N GLU A 71 6.63 13.97 -7.45
CA GLU A 71 7.62 14.14 -8.50
C GLU A 71 7.65 12.90 -9.41
N ILE A 72 7.77 13.15 -10.72
CA ILE A 72 8.05 12.10 -11.72
C ILE A 72 9.47 12.34 -12.24
N VAL A 73 10.31 11.31 -12.15
CA VAL A 73 11.72 11.33 -12.55
C VAL A 73 12.00 10.43 -13.74
N GLU A 74 13.18 10.57 -14.34
CA GLU A 74 13.61 9.69 -15.42
C GLU A 74 13.99 8.29 -14.91
N VAL A 75 13.96 7.32 -15.83
CA VAL A 75 14.32 5.93 -15.52
C VAL A 75 15.79 5.87 -15.11
N GLY A 76 16.05 5.25 -13.96
CA GLY A 76 17.39 5.15 -13.37
C GLY A 76 17.74 6.25 -12.36
N GLU A 77 16.89 7.27 -12.18
CA GLU A 77 17.08 8.28 -11.13
C GLU A 77 16.61 7.82 -9.74
N ILE A 78 15.76 6.79 -9.69
CA ILE A 78 15.47 6.05 -8.46
C ILE A 78 16.48 4.93 -8.33
N ASP A 79 17.27 4.97 -7.25
CA ASP A 79 18.17 3.87 -6.90
C ASP A 79 17.35 2.57 -6.75
N PRO A 80 17.75 1.46 -7.40
CA PRO A 80 17.06 0.18 -7.28
C PRO A 80 16.80 -0.27 -5.83
N GLU A 81 17.70 0.04 -4.88
CA GLU A 81 17.51 -0.29 -3.46
C GLU A 81 16.44 0.57 -2.77
N ARG A 82 16.10 1.71 -3.38
CA ARG A 82 15.09 2.66 -2.88
C ARG A 82 13.70 2.44 -3.49
N VAL A 83 13.56 1.52 -4.44
CA VAL A 83 12.25 1.13 -4.99
C VAL A 83 11.42 0.42 -3.92
N GLY A 84 10.36 1.08 -3.45
CA GLY A 84 9.45 0.51 -2.46
C GLY A 84 8.31 -0.28 -3.08
N THR A 85 7.86 0.13 -4.28
CA THR A 85 6.88 -0.60 -5.08
C THR A 85 7.39 -0.68 -6.51
N PRO A 86 7.70 -1.88 -7.02
CA PRO A 86 8.08 -2.06 -8.42
C PRO A 86 6.98 -1.62 -9.38
N ALA A 87 7.40 -1.10 -10.53
CA ALA A 87 6.54 -0.71 -11.65
C ALA A 87 5.50 -1.77 -12.05
N LEU A 88 5.84 -3.05 -11.86
CA LEU A 88 4.96 -4.18 -12.15
C LEU A 88 3.59 -4.09 -11.44
N TYR A 89 3.53 -3.44 -10.28
CA TYR A 89 2.31 -3.31 -9.48
C TYR A 89 1.61 -1.95 -9.67
N VAL A 90 2.03 -1.13 -10.63
CA VAL A 90 1.52 0.24 -10.78
C VAL A 90 0.96 0.42 -12.18
N ASP A 91 -0.36 0.63 -12.26
CA ASP A 91 -1.04 0.81 -13.55
C ASP A 91 -1.04 2.28 -14.00
N ARG A 92 -1.15 3.21 -13.05
CA ARG A 92 -1.28 4.65 -13.34
C ARG A 92 -0.51 5.47 -12.32
N ILE A 93 0.13 6.53 -12.81
CA ILE A 93 0.81 7.53 -11.99
C ILE A 93 0.14 8.86 -12.22
N VAL A 94 -0.17 9.56 -11.12
CA VAL A 94 -0.70 10.92 -11.15
C VAL A 94 0.27 11.80 -10.36
N ARG A 95 0.84 12.81 -11.01
CA ARG A 95 1.61 13.83 -10.30
C ARG A 95 0.63 14.86 -9.73
N CYS A 96 0.70 15.07 -8.42
CA CYS A 96 -0.04 16.13 -7.72
C CYS A 96 0.96 17.06 -7.04
N ASP A 97 0.77 18.36 -7.21
CA ASP A 97 1.52 19.33 -6.42
C ASP A 97 1.09 19.26 -4.95
N PRO A 98 2.01 19.45 -3.98
CA PRO A 98 1.66 19.40 -2.57
C PRO A 98 0.52 20.36 -2.24
N VAL A 99 -0.56 19.81 -1.68
CA VAL A 99 -1.70 20.61 -1.25
C VAL A 99 -1.35 21.27 0.08
N GLU A 100 -1.36 22.61 0.14
CA GLU A 100 -1.38 23.33 1.41
C GLU A 100 -2.68 22.97 2.16
N VAL A 101 -2.54 22.26 3.28
CA VAL A 101 -3.69 21.99 4.16
C VAL A 101 -4.04 23.29 4.88
N ARG A 102 -5.11 23.96 4.44
CA ARG A 102 -5.74 25.05 5.18
C ARG A 102 -6.69 24.45 6.20
N TRP A 103 -6.39 24.66 7.47
CA TRP A 103 -7.31 24.37 8.56
C TRP A 103 -8.22 25.59 8.73
N ASP A 104 -9.42 25.53 8.18
CA ASP A 104 -10.47 26.47 8.53
C ASP A 104 -11.01 26.04 9.91
N GLY A 105 -10.66 26.82 10.93
CA GLY A 105 -11.03 26.57 12.33
C GLY A 105 -12.51 26.77 12.63
#